data_AF-A0A923WYI8-F1
#
_entry.id   AF-A0A923WYI8-F1
#
_cell.length_a   1.000
_cell.length_b   1.000
_cell.length_c   1.000
_cell.angle_alpha   90.00
_cell.angle_beta   90.00
_cell.angle_gamma   90.00
#
_symmetry.space_group_name_H-M   'P 1'
#
loop_
_entity.id
_entity.type
_entity.pdbx_description
1 polymer ?
#
loop_
_entity_poly.entity_id
_entity_poly.type
_entity_poly.pdbx_seq_one_letter_code
_entity_poly.pdbx_strand_id
1 'polypeptide(L)'
;MNYIENLISTEKKLSKNNSAIKSVLGDAYLLKKNETYRTRRETAKQLKIKFKKADSAYHMASLLCLPRILKTKTVPYIDNKDALINLKIPAKKITIDDMNFLGVKENHLLHETSHVIMWIVAQKNLDLKKQASLMTAYLLSESYANYSETIANIHATTELHQDFLTLNSFWSHSDKEINLLNKLRQKHGSLLTNTTLFLCFLYSNFLYKKISIYECEGIRVFLGNAASDLRIAEIKKLFGIASQLNAHFIMRTGEIF
;
A
#
# COMPACT_ATOMS: atom_id res chain seq x y z
N MET A 1 -6.93 4.29 30.13
CA MET A 1 -6.89 3.18 29.16
C MET A 1 -5.48 3.12 28.61
N ASN A 2 -4.83 1.96 28.61
CA ASN A 2 -3.53 1.77 27.95
C ASN A 2 -3.71 1.97 26.43
N TYR A 3 -2.69 2.46 25.72
CA TYR A 3 -2.74 2.71 24.28
C TYR A 3 -3.20 1.48 23.45
N ILE A 4 -2.67 0.29 23.74
CA ILE A 4 -3.09 -0.99 23.14
C ILE A 4 -4.57 -1.28 23.43
N GLU A 5 -5.02 -1.05 24.66
CA GLU A 5 -6.45 -1.20 25.01
C GLU A 5 -7.32 -0.20 24.25
N ASN A 6 -6.82 1.02 23.98
CA ASN A 6 -7.50 2.00 23.16
C ASN A 6 -7.63 1.53 21.70
N LEU A 7 -6.57 0.98 21.11
CA LEU A 7 -6.61 0.38 19.77
C LEU A 7 -7.65 -0.76 19.72
N ILE A 8 -7.55 -1.72 20.63
CA ILE A 8 -8.42 -2.90 20.67
C ILE A 8 -9.88 -2.49 20.91
N SER A 9 -10.15 -1.59 21.86
CA SER A 9 -11.50 -1.16 22.19
C SER A 9 -12.14 -0.33 21.07
N THR A 10 -11.36 0.51 20.39
CA THR A 10 -11.82 1.26 19.22
C THR A 10 -12.22 0.31 18.11
N GLU A 11 -11.39 -0.69 17.80
CA GLU A 11 -11.71 -1.68 16.77
C GLU A 11 -12.92 -2.54 17.14
N LYS A 12 -13.03 -2.99 18.40
CA LYS A 12 -14.18 -3.78 18.89
C LYS A 12 -15.53 -3.08 18.68
N LYS A 13 -15.57 -1.74 18.80
CA LYS A 13 -16.77 -0.95 18.52
C LYS A 13 -17.16 -0.98 17.03
N LEU A 14 -16.21 -1.28 16.15
CA LEU A 14 -16.35 -1.28 14.69
C LEU A 14 -16.46 -2.68 14.08
N SER A 15 -16.04 -3.72 14.80
CA SER A 15 -15.97 -5.12 14.33
C SER A 15 -17.33 -5.81 14.11
N LYS A 16 -18.44 -5.07 14.05
CA LYS A 16 -19.74 -5.59 13.61
C LYS A 16 -19.80 -5.82 12.09
N ASN A 17 -18.76 -5.45 11.35
CA ASN A 17 -18.70 -5.60 9.90
C ASN A 17 -18.24 -7.02 9.50
N ASN A 18 -19.04 -7.71 8.67
CA ASN A 18 -18.79 -9.11 8.29
C ASN A 18 -17.58 -9.31 7.35
N SER A 19 -17.02 -8.23 6.78
CA SER A 19 -15.88 -8.31 5.85
C SER A 19 -14.50 -8.18 6.51
N ALA A 20 -14.45 -7.84 7.80
CA ALA A 20 -13.21 -7.67 8.54
C ALA A 20 -12.60 -9.01 8.97
N ILE A 21 -11.28 -9.13 8.88
CA ILE A 21 -10.50 -10.24 9.41
C ILE A 21 -10.30 -9.97 10.91
N LYS A 22 -11.09 -10.67 11.74
CA LYS A 22 -11.21 -10.39 13.18
C LYS A 22 -9.90 -10.48 13.97
N SER A 23 -8.92 -11.23 13.48
CA SER A 23 -7.60 -11.47 14.07
C SER A 23 -6.53 -10.44 13.65
N VAL A 24 -6.86 -9.52 12.74
CA VAL A 24 -5.94 -8.46 12.29
C VAL A 24 -6.30 -7.16 12.97
N LEU A 25 -5.37 -6.61 13.75
CA LEU A 25 -5.54 -5.34 14.46
C LEU A 25 -5.65 -4.20 13.43
N GLY A 26 -6.73 -3.43 13.53
CA GLY A 26 -7.01 -2.28 12.67
C GLY A 26 -7.81 -2.57 11.40
N ASP A 27 -7.99 -3.82 10.98
CA ASP A 27 -8.67 -4.13 9.71
C ASP A 27 -10.12 -3.60 9.68
N ALA A 28 -10.88 -3.81 10.75
CA ALA A 28 -12.25 -3.28 10.85
C ALA A 28 -12.30 -1.74 10.89
N TYR A 29 -11.29 -1.10 11.49
CA TYR A 29 -11.19 0.36 11.53
C TYR A 29 -10.92 0.91 10.14
N LEU A 30 -9.89 0.40 9.46
CA LEU A 30 -9.47 0.86 8.14
C LEU A 30 -10.55 0.61 7.08
N LEU A 31 -11.26 -0.52 7.13
CA LEU A 31 -12.44 -0.75 6.27
C LEU A 31 -13.51 0.33 6.42
N LYS A 32 -13.70 0.86 7.64
CA LYS A 32 -14.71 1.89 7.89
C LYS A 32 -14.20 3.30 7.56
N LYS A 33 -12.96 3.61 7.90
CA LYS A 33 -12.43 4.99 7.93
C LYS A 33 -11.47 5.33 6.80
N ASN A 34 -10.81 4.34 6.19
CA ASN A 34 -9.89 4.55 5.09
C ASN A 34 -10.56 4.15 3.77
N GLU A 35 -10.85 5.14 2.92
CA GLU A 35 -11.54 4.89 1.64
C GLU A 35 -10.71 3.98 0.71
N THR A 36 -9.41 4.23 0.57
CA THR A 36 -8.53 3.41 -0.26
C THR A 36 -8.53 1.96 0.19
N TYR A 37 -8.35 1.73 1.49
CA TYR A 37 -8.36 0.40 2.07
C TYR A 37 -9.69 -0.33 1.80
N ARG A 38 -10.81 0.35 2.03
CA ARG A 38 -12.15 -0.18 1.76
C ARG A 38 -12.34 -0.55 0.29
N THR A 39 -12.04 0.37 -0.63
CA THR A 39 -12.21 0.14 -2.07
C THR A 39 -11.39 -1.05 -2.55
N ARG A 40 -10.16 -1.23 -2.04
CA ARG A 40 -9.31 -2.38 -2.38
C ARG A 40 -9.90 -3.69 -1.87
N ARG A 41 -10.40 -3.70 -0.64
CA ARG A 41 -11.08 -4.86 -0.04
C ARG A 41 -12.38 -5.23 -0.77
N GLU A 42 -13.16 -4.25 -1.21
CA GLU A 42 -14.36 -4.47 -2.03
C GLU A 42 -14.00 -5.02 -3.41
N THR A 43 -12.98 -4.45 -4.05
CA THR A 43 -12.45 -4.96 -5.33
C THR A 43 -11.96 -6.40 -5.18
N ALA A 44 -11.27 -6.71 -4.08
CA ALA A 44 -10.80 -8.05 -3.78
C ALA A 44 -11.96 -9.05 -3.68
N LYS A 45 -13.06 -8.66 -3.03
CA LYS A 45 -14.28 -9.47 -2.96
C LYS A 45 -14.87 -9.72 -4.35
N GLN A 46 -14.98 -8.68 -5.18
CA GLN A 46 -15.49 -8.81 -6.56
C GLN A 46 -14.62 -9.73 -7.42
N LEU A 47 -13.29 -9.65 -7.25
CA LEU A 47 -12.32 -10.49 -7.97
C LEU A 47 -12.10 -11.87 -7.33
N LYS A 48 -12.87 -12.23 -6.29
CA LYS A 48 -12.77 -13.50 -5.56
C LYS A 48 -11.38 -13.78 -4.99
N ILE A 49 -10.66 -12.73 -4.57
CA ILE A 49 -9.38 -12.84 -3.87
C ILE A 49 -9.64 -13.40 -2.46
N LYS A 50 -8.84 -14.38 -2.06
CA LYS A 50 -8.96 -15.05 -0.77
C LYS A 50 -7.99 -14.44 0.23
N PHE A 51 -8.33 -14.53 1.51
CA PHE A 51 -7.45 -14.14 2.61
C PHE A 51 -7.22 -15.35 3.50
N LYS A 52 -5.96 -15.65 3.82
CA LYS A 52 -5.58 -16.82 4.64
C LYS A 52 -4.51 -16.42 5.64
N LYS A 53 -4.52 -17.06 6.82
CA LYS A 53 -3.43 -16.91 7.80
C LYS A 53 -2.09 -17.26 7.13
N ALA A 54 -1.09 -16.42 7.34
CA ALA A 54 0.26 -16.61 6.84
C ALA A 54 0.83 -17.96 7.32
N ASP A 55 1.61 -18.60 6.45
CA ASP A 55 2.35 -19.82 6.78
C ASP A 55 3.80 -19.50 7.16
N SER A 56 4.53 -20.54 7.57
CA SER A 56 5.95 -20.41 7.98
C SER A 56 6.82 -19.79 6.88
N ALA A 57 6.56 -20.12 5.60
CA ALA A 57 7.29 -19.57 4.48
C ALA A 57 7.09 -18.05 4.36
N TYR A 58 5.86 -17.55 4.50
CA TYR A 58 5.61 -16.11 4.48
C TYR A 58 6.23 -15.39 5.69
N HIS A 59 6.22 -16.02 6.86
CA HIS A 59 6.88 -15.46 8.05
C HIS A 59 8.41 -15.41 7.93
N MET A 60 9.01 -16.36 7.22
CA MET A 60 10.44 -16.44 7.01
C MET A 60 10.91 -15.51 5.88
N ALA A 61 10.21 -15.53 4.74
CA ALA A 61 10.60 -14.82 3.52
C ALA A 61 9.36 -14.40 2.71
N SER A 62 8.64 -13.39 3.20
CA SER A 62 7.44 -12.86 2.55
C SER A 62 7.67 -12.45 1.09
N LEU A 63 8.84 -11.88 0.78
CA LEU A 63 9.23 -11.41 -0.55
C LEU A 63 9.25 -12.55 -1.60
N LEU A 64 9.72 -13.73 -1.20
CA LEU A 64 9.77 -14.90 -2.11
C LEU A 64 8.39 -15.54 -2.31
N CYS A 65 7.38 -15.12 -1.55
CA CYS A 65 6.03 -15.66 -1.65
C CYS A 65 5.17 -14.99 -2.72
N LEU A 66 5.59 -13.85 -3.30
CA LEU A 66 4.77 -13.10 -4.25
C LEU A 66 4.27 -13.96 -5.44
N PRO A 67 5.11 -14.76 -6.13
CA PRO A 67 4.62 -15.61 -7.23
C PRO A 67 3.49 -16.56 -6.81
N ARG A 68 3.58 -17.11 -5.59
CA ARG A 68 2.56 -18.00 -5.01
C ARG A 68 1.28 -17.23 -4.67
N ILE A 69 1.39 -16.05 -4.09
CA ILE A 69 0.27 -15.16 -3.74
C ILE A 69 -0.51 -14.81 -5.01
N LEU A 70 0.19 -14.38 -6.08
CA LEU A 70 -0.40 -14.02 -7.36
C LEU A 70 -1.06 -15.21 -8.06
N LYS A 71 -0.38 -16.37 -8.10
CA LYS A 71 -0.91 -17.60 -8.72
C LYS A 71 -2.18 -18.10 -8.03
N THR A 72 -2.21 -18.10 -6.71
CA THR A 72 -3.33 -18.61 -5.91
C THR A 72 -4.40 -17.57 -5.60
N LYS A 73 -4.16 -16.29 -5.93
CA LYS A 73 -5.01 -15.14 -5.58
C LYS A 73 -5.37 -15.15 -4.09
N THR A 74 -4.40 -15.49 -3.25
CA THR A 74 -4.57 -15.64 -1.80
C THR A 74 -3.61 -14.73 -1.07
N VAL A 75 -4.16 -13.70 -0.43
CA VAL A 75 -3.42 -12.72 0.36
C VAL A 75 -3.21 -13.26 1.78
N PRO A 76 -1.95 -13.36 2.25
CA PRO A 76 -1.65 -13.79 3.61
C PRO A 76 -1.96 -12.67 4.61
N TYR A 77 -2.38 -13.05 5.82
CA TYR A 77 -2.53 -12.15 6.97
C TYR A 77 -1.87 -12.72 8.22
N ILE A 78 -1.44 -11.83 9.11
CA ILE A 78 -0.82 -12.17 10.39
C ILE A 78 -1.82 -11.93 11.52
N ASP A 79 -1.94 -12.92 12.38
CA ASP A 79 -2.77 -12.89 13.58
C ASP A 79 -2.05 -12.11 14.70
N ASN A 80 -2.06 -10.78 14.58
CA ASN A 80 -1.36 -9.90 15.51
C ASN A 80 -2.26 -9.41 16.65
N LYS A 81 -3.58 -9.39 16.46
CA LYS A 81 -4.51 -8.89 17.47
C LYS A 81 -4.67 -9.83 18.65
N ASP A 82 -4.89 -11.12 18.40
CA ASP A 82 -5.07 -12.09 19.48
C ASP A 82 -3.75 -12.29 20.24
N ALA A 83 -2.62 -12.25 19.53
CA ALA A 83 -1.29 -12.24 20.14
C ALA A 83 -1.12 -11.06 21.12
N LEU A 84 -1.44 -9.84 20.70
CA LEU A 84 -1.36 -8.64 21.55
C LEU A 84 -2.29 -8.71 22.77
N ILE A 85 -3.51 -9.24 22.61
CA ILE A 85 -4.45 -9.46 23.72
C ILE A 85 -3.85 -10.46 24.73
N ASN A 86 -3.28 -11.55 24.25
CA ASN A 86 -2.77 -12.64 25.09
C ASN A 86 -1.49 -12.29 25.84
N LEU A 87 -0.66 -11.40 25.30
CA LEU A 87 0.56 -10.93 25.96
C LEU A 87 0.28 -10.15 27.26
N LYS A 88 -0.96 -9.70 27.49
CA LYS A 88 -1.39 -8.94 28.69
C LYS A 88 -0.43 -7.80 29.03
N ILE A 89 0.09 -7.11 28.00
CA ILE A 89 1.21 -6.19 28.15
C ILE A 89 0.86 -5.08 29.15
N PRO A 90 1.58 -4.99 30.29
CA PRO A 90 1.26 -4.05 31.34
C PRO A 90 1.87 -2.68 31.01
N ALA A 91 1.28 -1.86 30.15
CA ALA A 91 1.82 -0.50 29.96
C ALA A 91 0.85 0.55 29.43
N LYS A 92 0.73 1.65 30.19
CA LYS A 92 0.11 2.93 29.79
C LYS A 92 0.99 3.78 28.84
N LYS A 93 2.14 3.27 28.37
CA LYS A 93 3.17 4.08 27.66
C LYS A 93 3.72 3.48 26.36
N ILE A 94 3.24 2.32 25.90
CA ILE A 94 3.68 1.76 24.62
C ILE A 94 3.04 2.59 23.49
N THR A 95 3.88 3.22 22.68
CA THR A 95 3.51 3.93 21.45
C THR A 95 3.50 2.97 20.26
N ILE A 96 3.13 3.48 19.08
CA ILE A 96 3.21 2.70 17.84
C ILE A 96 4.67 2.35 17.48
N ASP A 97 5.60 3.26 17.71
CA ASP A 97 7.03 3.05 17.46
C ASP A 97 7.59 1.95 18.37
N ASP A 98 7.13 1.91 19.62
CA ASP A 98 7.47 0.85 20.55
C ASP A 98 6.96 -0.51 20.08
N MET A 99 5.77 -0.59 19.44
CA MET A 99 5.27 -1.86 18.90
C MET A 99 6.20 -2.45 17.83
N ASN A 100 6.71 -1.59 16.95
CA ASN A 100 7.65 -2.00 15.91
C ASN A 100 8.99 -2.45 16.53
N PHE A 101 9.49 -1.73 17.53
CA PHE A 101 10.67 -2.13 18.30
C PHE A 101 10.48 -3.48 19.01
N LEU A 102 9.30 -3.73 19.58
CA LEU A 102 8.96 -4.97 20.27
C LEU A 102 8.69 -6.14 19.31
N GLY A 103 8.84 -5.94 18.00
CA GLY A 103 8.69 -7.00 17.00
C GLY A 103 7.25 -7.41 16.73
N VAL A 104 6.27 -6.54 17.06
CA VAL A 104 4.88 -6.75 16.64
C VAL A 104 4.86 -6.79 15.12
N LYS A 105 4.36 -7.90 14.57
CA LYS A 105 4.31 -8.07 13.11
C LYS A 105 3.18 -7.24 12.52
N GLU A 106 3.55 -6.38 11.59
CA GLU A 106 2.64 -5.62 10.75
C GLU A 106 1.88 -6.57 9.80
N ASN A 107 0.70 -6.14 9.39
CA ASN A 107 -0.02 -6.75 8.29
C ASN A 107 0.23 -5.94 7.01
N HIS A 108 0.25 -6.58 5.85
CA HIS A 108 0.44 -5.88 4.57
C HIS A 108 -0.73 -6.13 3.62
N LEU A 109 -1.93 -6.24 4.21
CA LEU A 109 -3.15 -6.59 3.50
C LEU A 109 -3.43 -5.66 2.31
N LEU A 110 -3.25 -4.36 2.49
CA LEU A 110 -3.46 -3.36 1.43
C LEU A 110 -2.49 -3.57 0.27
N HIS A 111 -1.20 -3.72 0.57
CA HIS A 111 -0.13 -3.89 -0.40
C HIS A 111 -0.31 -5.17 -1.21
N GLU A 112 -0.41 -6.32 -0.52
CA GLU A 112 -0.57 -7.64 -1.14
C GLU A 112 -1.88 -7.76 -1.94
N THR A 113 -2.97 -7.16 -1.44
CA THR A 113 -4.22 -7.08 -2.20
C THR A 113 -4.04 -6.30 -3.50
N SER A 114 -3.30 -5.19 -3.45
CA SER A 114 -3.04 -4.34 -4.61
C SER A 114 -2.21 -5.07 -5.67
N HIS A 115 -1.20 -5.85 -5.26
CA HIS A 115 -0.46 -6.71 -6.19
C HIS A 115 -1.38 -7.67 -6.95
N VAL A 116 -2.26 -8.39 -6.24
CA VAL A 116 -3.16 -9.38 -6.86
C VAL A 116 -4.18 -8.71 -7.77
N ILE A 117 -4.74 -7.54 -7.38
CA ILE A 117 -5.65 -6.78 -8.24
C ILE A 117 -4.96 -6.41 -9.55
N MET A 118 -3.77 -5.79 -9.47
CA MET A 118 -3.06 -5.33 -10.67
C MET A 118 -2.57 -6.51 -11.52
N TRP A 119 -2.19 -7.62 -10.90
CA TRP A 119 -1.85 -8.85 -11.61
C TRP A 119 -3.02 -9.39 -12.44
N ILE A 120 -4.23 -9.38 -11.88
CA ILE A 120 -5.45 -9.78 -12.62
C ILE A 120 -5.73 -8.83 -13.80
N VAL A 121 -5.49 -7.53 -13.63
CA VAL A 121 -5.60 -6.55 -14.72
C VAL A 121 -4.54 -6.83 -15.80
N ALA A 122 -3.29 -7.03 -15.41
CA ALA A 122 -2.18 -7.33 -16.32
C ALA A 122 -2.43 -8.63 -17.11
N GLN A 123 -2.92 -9.69 -16.47
CA GLN A 123 -3.28 -10.96 -17.13
C GLN A 123 -4.31 -10.81 -18.26
N LYS A 124 -5.19 -9.80 -18.18
CA LYS A 124 -6.19 -9.54 -19.21
C LYS A 124 -5.65 -8.75 -20.41
N ASN A 125 -4.56 -8.01 -20.21
CA ASN A 125 -4.07 -7.02 -21.17
C ASN A 125 -2.67 -7.34 -21.73
N LEU A 126 -1.94 -8.26 -21.10
CA LEU A 126 -0.56 -8.60 -21.44
C LEU A 126 -0.41 -10.12 -21.67
N ASP A 127 0.40 -10.50 -22.66
CA ASP A 127 0.82 -11.88 -22.85
C ASP A 127 1.95 -12.25 -21.88
N LEU A 128 1.59 -12.75 -20.71
CA LEU A 128 2.54 -13.08 -19.63
C LEU A 128 3.46 -14.27 -19.94
N LYS A 129 3.30 -14.95 -21.08
CA LYS A 129 4.29 -15.94 -21.54
C LYS A 129 5.57 -15.26 -22.03
N LYS A 130 5.49 -14.00 -22.45
CA LYS A 130 6.65 -13.19 -22.83
C LYS A 130 7.29 -12.61 -21.57
N GLN A 131 8.59 -12.83 -21.41
CA GLN A 131 9.35 -12.35 -20.26
C GLN A 131 9.20 -10.83 -20.04
N ALA A 132 9.23 -10.03 -21.10
CA ALA A 132 9.06 -8.58 -21.01
C ALA A 132 7.67 -8.19 -20.44
N SER A 133 6.61 -8.86 -20.91
CA SER A 133 5.25 -8.66 -20.40
C SER A 133 5.09 -9.09 -18.94
N LEU A 134 5.72 -10.22 -18.59
CA LEU A 134 5.74 -10.71 -17.21
C LEU A 134 6.43 -9.72 -16.28
N MET A 135 7.60 -9.20 -16.67
CA MET A 135 8.32 -8.19 -15.92
C MET A 135 7.51 -6.91 -15.77
N THR A 136 6.86 -6.47 -16.86
CA THR A 136 5.96 -5.31 -16.84
C THR A 136 4.81 -5.53 -15.86
N ALA A 137 4.23 -6.73 -15.79
CA ALA A 137 3.17 -7.04 -14.85
C ALA A 137 3.65 -6.95 -13.38
N TYR A 138 4.85 -7.44 -13.06
CA TYR A 138 5.44 -7.30 -11.72
C TYR A 138 5.66 -5.83 -11.35
N LEU A 139 6.26 -5.04 -12.25
CA LEU A 139 6.51 -3.62 -12.03
C LEU A 139 5.23 -2.82 -11.85
N LEU A 140 4.18 -3.11 -12.65
CA LEU A 140 2.86 -2.51 -12.48
C LEU A 140 2.25 -2.89 -11.13
N SER A 141 2.34 -4.17 -10.73
CA SER A 141 1.82 -4.66 -9.46
C SER A 141 2.48 -3.99 -8.25
N GLU A 142 3.80 -3.83 -8.26
CA GLU A 142 4.52 -3.08 -7.23
C GLU A 142 4.11 -1.61 -7.24
N SER A 143 4.13 -0.97 -8.41
CA SER A 143 3.79 0.45 -8.55
C SER A 143 2.40 0.76 -8.02
N TYR A 144 1.47 -0.16 -8.24
CA TYR A 144 0.09 -0.04 -7.78
C TYR A 144 -0.07 -0.25 -6.28
N ALA A 145 0.70 -1.15 -5.69
CA ALA A 145 0.74 -1.35 -4.25
C ALA A 145 1.28 -0.10 -3.55
N ASN A 146 2.40 0.43 -4.05
CA ASN A 146 3.07 1.60 -3.50
C ASN A 146 2.21 2.86 -3.59
N TYR A 147 1.60 3.04 -4.76
CA TYR A 147 0.57 4.04 -4.99
C TYR A 147 -0.59 3.89 -4.00
N SER A 148 -1.12 2.68 -3.80
CA SER A 148 -2.28 2.46 -2.94
C SER A 148 -1.99 2.78 -1.47
N GLU A 149 -0.81 2.42 -0.96
CA GLU A 149 -0.39 2.80 0.40
C GLU A 149 -0.21 4.32 0.52
N THR A 150 0.35 4.97 -0.50
CA THR A 150 0.50 6.44 -0.51
C THR A 150 -0.86 7.13 -0.42
N ILE A 151 -1.83 6.71 -1.24
CA ILE A 151 -3.18 7.31 -1.20
C ILE A 151 -3.92 6.94 0.10
N ALA A 152 -3.67 5.76 0.67
CA ALA A 152 -4.24 5.42 1.98
C ALA A 152 -3.76 6.36 3.08
N ASN A 153 -2.50 6.80 3.06
CA ASN A 153 -1.98 7.79 4.01
C ASN A 153 -2.68 9.16 3.86
N ILE A 154 -3.09 9.56 2.64
CA ILE A 154 -3.87 10.80 2.47
C ILE A 154 -5.21 10.74 3.22
N HIS A 155 -5.82 9.55 3.33
CA HIS A 155 -7.08 9.37 4.04
C HIS A 155 -6.90 9.20 5.56
N ALA A 156 -5.67 9.05 6.04
CA ALA A 156 -5.33 8.94 7.46
C ALA A 156 -5.29 10.32 8.13
N THR A 157 -6.45 10.86 8.51
CA THR A 157 -6.59 12.25 8.98
C THR A 157 -6.41 12.45 10.49
N THR A 158 -6.21 11.39 11.27
CA THR A 158 -5.99 11.46 12.71
C THR A 158 -4.83 10.56 13.10
N GLU A 159 -4.13 10.86 14.20
CA GLU A 159 -3.04 10.05 14.73
C GLU A 159 -3.43 8.56 14.87
N LEU A 160 -4.58 8.28 15.52
CA LEU A 160 -5.10 6.93 15.65
C LEU A 160 -5.34 6.20 14.29
N HIS A 161 -5.70 6.95 13.25
CA HIS A 161 -5.89 6.37 11.91
C HIS A 161 -4.53 6.06 11.29
N GLN A 162 -3.56 6.96 11.45
CA GLN A 162 -2.19 6.74 11.03
C GLN A 162 -1.58 5.52 11.73
N ASP A 163 -1.81 5.36 13.03
CA ASP A 163 -1.34 4.21 13.80
C ASP A 163 -1.87 2.88 13.26
N PHE A 164 -3.19 2.80 13.02
CA PHE A 164 -3.78 1.62 12.41
C PHE A 164 -3.25 1.37 11.00
N LEU A 165 -3.01 2.42 10.21
CA LEU A 165 -2.48 2.29 8.87
C LEU A 165 -1.02 1.81 8.88
N THR A 166 -0.18 2.31 9.80
CA THR A 166 1.20 1.88 10.00
C THR A 166 1.25 0.38 10.32
N LEU A 167 0.39 -0.12 11.21
CA LEU A 167 0.30 -1.57 11.50
C LEU A 167 -0.20 -2.42 10.33
N ASN A 168 -0.67 -1.80 9.25
CA ASN A 168 -1.29 -2.46 8.10
C ASN A 168 -0.66 -2.06 6.74
N SER A 169 0.50 -1.42 6.74
CA SER A 169 1.22 -0.95 5.55
C SER A 169 2.72 -1.21 5.68
N PHE A 170 3.45 -1.26 4.56
CA PHE A 170 4.92 -1.38 4.58
C PHE A 170 5.62 -0.06 4.92
N TRP A 171 4.95 1.08 4.76
CA TRP A 171 5.50 2.39 5.08
C TRP A 171 4.41 3.44 5.28
N SER A 172 4.86 4.56 5.87
CA SER A 172 4.11 5.77 6.08
C SER A 172 4.79 6.94 5.36
N HIS A 173 4.03 7.98 5.07
CA HIS A 173 4.56 9.19 4.43
C HIS A 173 4.62 10.35 5.43
N SER A 174 5.55 11.26 5.21
CA SER A 174 5.67 12.46 6.03
C SER A 174 4.52 13.43 5.80
N ASP A 175 4.19 14.24 6.80
CA ASP A 175 3.17 15.30 6.68
C ASP A 175 3.43 16.25 5.51
N LYS A 176 4.70 16.52 5.21
CA LYS A 176 5.10 17.36 4.07
C LYS A 176 4.65 16.76 2.74
N GLU A 177 4.79 15.45 2.57
CA GLU A 177 4.41 14.73 1.36
C GLU A 177 2.89 14.64 1.23
N ILE A 178 2.19 14.35 2.33
CA ILE A 178 0.73 14.31 2.36
C ILE A 178 0.15 15.71 2.04
N ASN A 179 0.72 16.77 2.62
CA ASN A 179 0.32 18.14 2.32
C ASN A 179 0.57 18.52 0.85
N LEU A 180 1.69 18.09 0.27
CA LEU A 180 1.97 18.27 -1.15
C LEU A 180 0.92 17.57 -2.02
N LEU A 181 0.61 16.30 -1.72
CA LEU A 181 -0.40 15.53 -2.44
C LEU A 181 -1.78 16.17 -2.36
N ASN A 182 -2.20 16.60 -1.17
CA ASN A 182 -3.48 17.29 -0.98
C ASN A 182 -3.55 18.60 -1.77
N LYS A 183 -2.48 19.41 -1.79
CA LYS A 183 -2.42 20.63 -2.61
C LYS A 183 -2.57 20.33 -4.11
N LEU A 184 -1.93 19.28 -4.60
CA LEU A 184 -2.04 18.87 -6.01
C LEU A 184 -3.43 18.32 -6.33
N ARG A 185 -4.02 17.50 -5.45
CA ARG A 185 -5.40 17.00 -5.59
C ARG A 185 -6.43 18.13 -5.60
N GLN A 186 -6.25 19.15 -4.77
CA GLN A 186 -7.12 20.33 -4.76
C GLN A 186 -7.00 21.13 -6.06
N LYS A 187 -5.77 21.28 -6.58
CA LYS A 187 -5.52 22.07 -7.78
C LYS A 187 -5.96 21.36 -9.07
N HIS A 188 -5.64 20.08 -9.20
CA HIS A 188 -5.72 19.32 -10.46
C HIS A 188 -6.79 18.22 -10.43
N GLY A 189 -7.45 18.03 -9.29
CA GLY A 189 -8.35 16.91 -9.06
C GLY A 189 -7.62 15.63 -8.64
N SER A 190 -8.39 14.74 -8.00
CA SER A 190 -7.86 13.47 -7.49
C SER A 190 -7.44 12.53 -8.62
N LEU A 191 -8.21 12.44 -9.71
CA LEU A 191 -7.91 11.51 -10.81
C LEU A 191 -6.56 11.82 -11.46
N LEU A 192 -6.33 13.08 -11.87
CA LEU A 192 -5.07 13.45 -12.53
C LEU A 192 -3.87 13.26 -11.60
N THR A 193 -3.97 13.73 -10.36
CA THR A 193 -2.90 13.62 -9.37
C THR A 193 -2.55 12.17 -9.08
N ASN A 194 -3.57 11.32 -8.87
CA ASN A 194 -3.39 9.92 -8.54
C ASN A 194 -2.79 9.12 -9.70
N THR A 195 -3.27 9.33 -10.93
CA THR A 195 -2.71 8.68 -12.12
C THR A 195 -1.27 9.13 -12.35
N THR A 196 -0.96 10.41 -12.18
CA THR A 196 0.41 10.93 -12.26
C THR A 196 1.32 10.28 -11.22
N LEU A 197 0.86 10.17 -9.96
CA LEU A 197 1.61 9.52 -8.89
C LEU A 197 1.87 8.04 -9.19
N PHE A 198 0.87 7.31 -9.67
CA PHE A 198 1.04 5.91 -10.10
C PHE A 198 2.08 5.77 -11.21
N LEU A 199 2.08 6.65 -12.21
CA LEU A 199 3.10 6.66 -13.26
C LEU A 199 4.49 7.00 -12.71
N CYS A 200 4.59 7.92 -11.74
CA CYS A 200 5.85 8.21 -11.07
C CYS A 200 6.40 6.99 -10.33
N PHE A 201 5.53 6.19 -9.70
CA PHE A 201 5.91 4.91 -9.10
C PHE A 201 6.40 3.91 -10.14
N LEU A 202 5.77 3.86 -11.31
CA LEU A 202 6.23 3.02 -12.41
C LEU A 202 7.66 3.39 -12.84
N TYR A 203 7.94 4.67 -13.11
CA TYR A 203 9.29 5.12 -13.42
C TYR A 203 10.30 4.80 -12.30
N SER A 204 9.91 5.00 -11.04
CA SER A 204 10.75 4.68 -9.88
C SER A 204 11.13 3.19 -9.83
N ASN A 205 10.15 2.31 -10.08
CA ASN A 205 10.37 0.86 -10.11
C ASN A 205 11.15 0.39 -11.34
N PHE A 206 11.23 1.18 -12.40
CA PHE A 206 12.22 1.01 -13.48
C PHE A 206 13.61 1.55 -13.10
N LEU A 207 13.88 1.74 -11.81
CA LEU A 207 15.16 2.19 -11.23
C LEU A 207 15.59 3.60 -11.66
N TYR A 208 14.68 4.43 -12.14
CA TYR A 208 14.98 5.84 -12.38
C TYR A 208 15.29 6.51 -11.03
N LYS A 209 16.48 7.08 -10.90
CA LYS A 209 16.86 7.90 -9.73
C LYS A 209 16.31 9.31 -9.83
N LYS A 210 16.10 9.79 -11.05
CA LYS A 210 15.57 11.11 -11.41
C LYS A 210 14.80 10.97 -12.72
N ILE A 211 13.77 11.79 -12.91
CA ILE A 211 13.10 11.95 -14.21
C ILE A 211 13.54 13.26 -14.87
N SER A 212 13.87 13.19 -16.15
CA SER A 212 14.20 14.34 -16.97
C SER A 212 12.93 15.05 -17.43
N ILE A 213 13.08 16.06 -18.27
CA ILE A 213 11.95 16.75 -18.90
C ILE A 213 11.21 15.79 -19.86
N TYR A 214 11.93 14.90 -20.54
CA TYR A 214 11.34 13.99 -21.52
C TYR A 214 10.37 12.98 -20.89
N GLU A 215 10.70 12.38 -19.74
CA GLU A 215 9.78 11.49 -19.04
C GLU A 215 8.58 12.25 -18.45
N CYS A 216 8.80 13.50 -17.99
CA CYS A 216 7.69 14.34 -17.53
C CYS A 216 6.71 14.66 -18.67
N GLU A 217 7.22 14.99 -19.85
CA GLU A 217 6.39 15.20 -21.04
C GLU A 217 5.73 13.90 -21.50
N GLY A 218 6.43 12.76 -21.42
CA GLY A 218 5.83 11.45 -21.67
C GLY A 218 4.62 11.16 -20.78
N ILE A 219 4.69 11.52 -19.49
CA ILE A 219 3.56 11.44 -18.57
C ILE A 219 2.41 12.38 -19.02
N ARG A 220 2.71 13.62 -19.40
CA ARG A 220 1.68 14.57 -19.87
C ARG A 220 1.00 14.10 -21.14
N VAL A 221 1.78 13.61 -22.11
CA VAL A 221 1.28 13.06 -23.37
C VAL A 221 0.38 11.85 -23.09
N PHE A 222 0.78 10.95 -22.19
CA PHE A 222 -0.05 9.81 -21.80
C PHE A 222 -1.38 10.25 -21.16
N LEU A 223 -1.37 11.30 -20.34
CA LEU A 223 -2.56 11.86 -19.69
C LEU A 223 -3.41 12.73 -20.63
N GLY A 224 -2.88 13.08 -21.81
CA GLY A 224 -3.55 13.91 -22.81
C GLY A 224 -3.94 15.30 -22.31
N ASN A 225 -5.06 15.82 -22.81
CA ASN A 225 -5.54 17.18 -22.53
C ASN A 225 -5.78 17.43 -21.03
N ALA A 226 -6.05 16.39 -20.24
CA ALA A 226 -6.24 16.53 -18.80
C ALA A 226 -4.99 17.03 -18.07
N ALA A 227 -3.79 16.88 -18.66
CA ALA A 227 -2.52 17.32 -18.10
C ALA A 227 -1.97 18.62 -18.71
N SER A 228 -2.81 19.43 -19.38
CA SER A 228 -2.39 20.70 -19.98
C SER A 228 -1.73 21.63 -18.95
N ASP A 229 -2.33 21.70 -17.75
CA ASP A 229 -1.94 22.64 -16.69
C ASP A 229 -0.99 22.00 -15.65
N LEU A 230 -0.70 20.72 -15.80
CA LEU A 230 0.21 19.98 -14.93
C LEU A 230 1.66 20.33 -15.28
N ARG A 231 2.33 21.04 -14.39
CA ARG A 231 3.69 21.55 -14.65
C ARG A 231 4.73 20.44 -14.46
N ILE A 232 5.79 20.44 -15.28
CA ILE A 232 6.96 19.54 -15.11
C ILE A 232 7.49 19.55 -13.66
N ALA A 233 7.57 20.73 -13.03
CA ALA A 233 8.03 20.85 -11.65
C ALA A 233 7.11 20.14 -10.63
N GLU A 234 5.82 20.01 -10.92
CA GLU A 234 4.85 19.29 -10.08
C GLU A 234 5.00 17.78 -10.26
N ILE A 235 5.22 17.31 -11.49
CA ILE A 235 5.53 15.90 -11.79
C ILE A 235 6.83 15.48 -11.09
N LYS A 236 7.88 16.31 -11.16
CA LYS A 236 9.15 16.06 -10.45
C LYS A 236 8.96 15.99 -8.92
N LYS A 237 8.06 16.79 -8.35
CA LYS A 237 7.73 16.72 -6.92
C LYS A 237 7.02 15.42 -6.55
N LEU A 238 6.06 14.96 -7.37
CA LEU A 238 5.40 13.65 -7.18
C LEU A 238 6.40 12.49 -7.33
N PHE A 239 7.31 12.59 -8.30
CA PHE A 239 8.40 11.63 -8.44
C PHE A 239 9.33 11.62 -7.23
N GLY A 240 9.55 12.76 -6.58
CA GLY A 240 10.29 12.83 -5.31
C GLY A 240 9.67 11.99 -4.18
N ILE A 241 8.35 11.80 -4.18
CA ILE A 241 7.67 10.87 -3.25
C ILE A 241 7.92 9.43 -3.70
N ALA A 242 7.71 9.14 -4.99
CA ALA A 242 7.84 7.79 -5.53
C ALA A 242 9.27 7.21 -5.49
N SER A 243 10.28 8.07 -5.63
CA SER A 243 11.70 7.69 -5.67
C SER A 243 12.31 7.39 -4.30
N GLN A 244 11.67 7.80 -3.20
CA GLN A 244 12.11 7.41 -1.85
C GLN A 244 11.93 5.92 -1.59
N LEU A 245 10.97 5.30 -2.27
CA LEU A 245 10.66 3.87 -2.13
C LEU A 245 11.62 2.97 -2.93
N ASN A 246 12.49 3.60 -3.74
CA ASN A 246 13.49 2.93 -4.56
C ASN A 246 14.51 2.13 -3.72
N ALA A 247 14.85 2.55 -2.49
CA ALA A 247 15.81 1.81 -1.67
C ALA A 247 15.30 0.41 -1.22
N HIS A 248 14.05 0.34 -0.76
CA HIS A 248 13.44 -0.93 -0.39
C HIS A 248 13.13 -1.77 -1.62
N PHE A 249 12.65 -1.18 -2.72
CA PHE A 249 12.45 -1.89 -3.98
C PHE A 249 13.75 -2.45 -4.57
N ILE A 250 14.86 -1.68 -4.61
CA ILE A 250 16.19 -2.15 -5.05
C ILE A 250 16.65 -3.33 -4.22
N MET A 251 16.55 -3.23 -2.88
CA MET A 251 16.89 -4.36 -1.99
C MET A 251 15.96 -5.57 -2.21
N ARG A 252 14.69 -5.35 -2.57
CA ARG A 252 13.66 -6.40 -2.72
C ARG A 252 13.62 -7.04 -4.12
N THR A 253 14.09 -6.36 -5.16
CA THR A 253 13.98 -6.81 -6.56
C THR A 253 15.32 -7.00 -7.27
N GLY A 254 16.39 -6.34 -6.82
CA GLY A 254 17.73 -6.51 -7.39
C GLY A 254 18.36 -7.87 -7.10
N GLU A 255 17.83 -8.63 -6.14
CA GLU A 255 18.34 -9.97 -5.76
C GLU A 255 17.44 -11.13 -6.20
N ILE A 256 16.20 -10.87 -6.62
CA ILE A 256 15.21 -11.91 -6.98
C ILE A 256 15.12 -12.12 -8.51
N PHE A 257 15.64 -11.20 -9.32
CA PHE A 257 15.55 -11.24 -10.78
C PHE A 257 16.91 -11.13 -11.48
#